data_AF-A0A132A5S0-F1
#
_entry.id   AF-A0A132A5S0-F1
#
_cell.length_a   1.000
_cell.length_b   1.000
_cell.length_c   1.000
_cell.angle_alpha   90.00
_cell.angle_beta   90.00
_cell.angle_gamma   90.00
#
_symmetry.space_group_name_H-M   'P 1'
#
loop_
_entity.id
_entity.type
_entity.pdbx_description
1 polymer ?
#
loop_
_entity_poly.entity_id
_entity_poly.type
_entity_poly.pdbx_seq_one_letter_code
_entity_poly.pdbx_strand_id
1 'polypeptide(L)'
;MIVDSVYEGLFALHFHNCFNHGNELQENKFVSVDLNIDIVEKNINSFLSAGEIPLPRLYFDLSVVFFIIGIVWFVVLKNRRQETFKIHYLMGVLVFVKAFSLLFHSINNHFISKEGFEVETWAILYYITHFLKGALLFITIVLIGTGWAFIKHILSDKDKKIFVIVIPLQVIANIADIITEESEEGALIHLYWKKIFILVDMICCGAILFPVIWSIRHLQEASTTDGKAVINLKKLILFRFFYIMIVFYIYFTRIIVYLVEITVPFNYLWLDAFFQHFATLIFFILTGYHFQPASSNPYYQLTQEEIEMDEEV
;
A
#
# COMPACT_ATOMS: atom_id res chain seq x y z
N MET A 1 32.62 -16.36 -15.38
CA MET A 1 32.38 -15.44 -14.26
C MET A 1 32.35 -14.06 -14.86
N ILE A 2 31.21 -13.38 -14.81
CA ILE A 2 31.09 -12.02 -15.34
C ILE A 2 31.96 -11.13 -14.44
N VAL A 3 32.98 -10.49 -15.02
CA VAL A 3 34.01 -9.73 -14.27
C VAL A 3 33.65 -8.24 -14.21
N ASP A 4 32.73 -7.80 -15.04
CA ASP A 4 32.31 -6.41 -15.15
C ASP A 4 31.07 -6.15 -14.27
N SER A 5 31.21 -5.19 -13.34
CA SER A 5 30.18 -4.77 -12.39
C SER A 5 28.88 -4.30 -13.06
N VAL A 6 28.93 -3.88 -14.33
CA VAL A 6 27.74 -3.47 -15.08
C VAL A 6 26.81 -4.64 -15.39
N TYR A 7 27.34 -5.86 -15.43
CA TYR A 7 26.60 -7.08 -15.75
C TYR A 7 26.37 -7.97 -14.51
N GLU A 8 26.68 -7.47 -13.32
CA GLU A 8 26.43 -8.18 -12.07
C GLU A 8 24.91 -8.34 -11.87
N GLY A 9 24.47 -9.59 -11.65
CA GLY A 9 23.03 -9.93 -11.51
C GLY A 9 22.28 -10.18 -12.84
N LEU A 10 22.92 -10.03 -14.00
CA LEU A 10 22.33 -10.38 -15.30
C LEU A 10 22.75 -11.78 -15.74
N PHE A 11 21.77 -12.61 -16.13
CA PHE A 11 22.00 -13.92 -16.73
C PHE A 11 21.55 -13.89 -18.20
N ALA A 12 22.42 -14.35 -19.10
CA ALA A 12 22.11 -14.48 -20.51
C ALA A 12 22.36 -15.92 -20.96
N LEU A 13 21.30 -16.58 -21.44
CA LEU A 13 21.39 -17.88 -22.07
C LEU A 13 21.41 -17.68 -23.59
N HIS A 14 22.54 -17.98 -24.21
CA HIS A 14 22.68 -17.94 -25.67
C HIS A 14 22.66 -19.36 -26.23
N PHE A 15 21.60 -19.69 -26.95
CA PHE A 15 21.45 -20.97 -27.64
C PHE A 15 21.70 -20.80 -29.15
N HIS A 16 22.67 -21.53 -29.70
CA HIS A 16 23.00 -21.52 -31.12
C HIS A 16 22.79 -22.92 -31.73
N ASN A 17 21.81 -23.03 -32.63
CA ASN A 17 21.57 -24.25 -33.41
C ASN A 17 22.34 -24.16 -34.74
N CYS A 18 23.55 -24.70 -34.79
CA CYS A 18 24.42 -24.62 -35.98
C CYS A 18 24.45 -25.93 -36.77
N PHE A 19 24.50 -25.83 -38.10
CA PHE A 19 24.73 -26.96 -39.00
C PHE A 19 26.18 -27.45 -38.92
N ASN A 20 26.38 -28.77 -38.79
CA ASN A 20 27.70 -29.38 -38.89
C ASN A 20 28.19 -29.29 -40.36
N HIS A 21 29.19 -28.45 -40.64
CA HIS A 21 29.74 -28.17 -41.98
C HIS A 21 30.62 -29.32 -42.53
N GLY A 22 30.17 -30.57 -42.38
CA GLY A 22 30.81 -31.75 -42.94
C GLY A 22 30.35 -32.04 -44.37
N ASN A 23 30.95 -31.35 -45.34
CA ASN A 23 31.13 -31.71 -46.75
C ASN A 23 29.96 -32.03 -47.71
N GLU A 24 28.68 -32.00 -47.34
CA GLU A 24 27.61 -32.08 -48.35
C GLU A 24 26.47 -31.10 -48.07
N LEU A 25 26.33 -30.10 -48.96
CA LEU A 25 25.20 -29.19 -49.08
C LEU A 25 23.95 -29.98 -49.50
N GLN A 26 23.35 -30.73 -48.57
CA GLN A 26 21.98 -31.22 -48.74
C GLN A 26 21.01 -30.11 -48.33
N GLU A 27 20.42 -29.45 -49.33
CA GLU A 27 19.56 -28.25 -49.22
C GLU A 27 18.30 -28.37 -48.34
N ASN A 28 18.04 -29.49 -47.66
CA ASN A 28 16.76 -29.73 -46.96
C ASN A 28 16.85 -30.46 -45.60
N LYS A 29 17.99 -30.43 -44.90
CA LYS A 29 18.03 -30.95 -43.52
C LYS A 29 17.62 -29.86 -42.53
N PHE A 30 16.47 -29.98 -41.89
CA PHE A 30 16.18 -29.19 -40.69
C PHE A 30 16.95 -29.82 -39.51
N VAL A 31 17.74 -29.04 -38.78
CA VAL A 31 18.30 -29.50 -37.49
C VAL A 31 17.21 -29.31 -36.44
N SER A 32 16.38 -30.33 -36.27
CA SER A 32 15.39 -30.37 -35.19
C SER A 32 16.11 -30.44 -33.85
N VAL A 33 15.80 -29.51 -32.95
CA VAL A 33 16.26 -29.53 -31.57
C VAL A 33 15.04 -29.63 -30.68
N ASP A 34 15.09 -30.58 -29.76
CA ASP A 34 14.24 -30.58 -28.57
C ASP A 34 15.13 -30.16 -27.39
N LEU A 35 14.72 -29.10 -26.69
CA LEU A 35 15.52 -28.44 -25.66
C LEU A 35 14.69 -28.34 -24.39
N ASN A 36 15.16 -29.02 -23.35
CA ASN A 36 14.65 -28.85 -21.99
C ASN A 36 15.72 -28.13 -21.16
N ILE A 37 15.34 -27.04 -20.50
CA ILE A 37 16.25 -26.17 -19.75
C ILE A 37 15.70 -26.05 -18.33
N ASP A 38 16.52 -26.44 -17.36
CA ASP A 38 16.25 -26.24 -15.94
C ASP A 38 17.19 -25.14 -15.43
N ILE A 39 16.61 -24.05 -14.94
CA ILE A 39 17.35 -22.87 -14.45
C ILE A 39 17.09 -22.74 -12.96
N VAL A 40 18.15 -22.81 -12.17
CA VAL A 40 18.09 -22.63 -10.71
C VAL A 40 18.81 -21.34 -10.34
N GLU A 41 18.03 -20.34 -9.95
CA GLU A 41 18.55 -19.05 -9.47
C GLU A 41 18.85 -19.14 -7.97
N LYS A 42 20.14 -19.12 -7.62
CA LYS A 42 20.57 -19.30 -6.23
C LYS A 42 21.77 -18.44 -5.88
N ASN A 43 21.60 -17.58 -4.89
CA ASN A 43 22.68 -16.92 -4.17
C ASN A 43 23.31 -17.87 -3.15
N ILE A 44 24.54 -17.54 -2.68
CA ILE A 44 25.38 -18.41 -1.84
C ILE A 44 24.60 -19.10 -0.69
N ASN A 45 23.69 -18.38 -0.03
CA ASN A 45 22.89 -18.88 1.09
C ASN A 45 21.39 -18.56 0.97
N SER A 46 20.91 -18.22 -0.22
CA SER A 46 19.52 -17.78 -0.42
C SER A 46 19.06 -18.01 -1.86
N PHE A 47 17.81 -18.41 -2.06
CA PHE A 47 17.20 -18.39 -3.40
C PHE A 47 16.58 -17.03 -3.76
N LEU A 48 16.43 -16.12 -2.79
CA LEU A 48 16.01 -14.74 -3.08
C LEU A 48 17.03 -13.98 -3.92
N SER A 49 16.54 -13.03 -4.71
CA SER A 49 17.36 -12.05 -5.44
C SER A 49 18.22 -11.24 -4.47
N ALA A 50 19.37 -10.73 -4.91
CA ALA A 50 20.32 -10.04 -4.04
C ALA A 50 19.70 -8.84 -3.31
N GLY A 51 18.80 -8.10 -3.99
CA GLY A 51 18.04 -6.99 -3.43
C GLY A 51 16.99 -7.39 -2.40
N GLU A 52 16.58 -8.66 -2.36
CA GLU A 52 15.49 -9.17 -1.53
C GLU A 52 15.97 -9.93 -0.28
N ILE A 53 17.24 -10.36 -0.26
CA ILE A 53 17.84 -11.07 0.88
C ILE A 53 17.55 -10.41 2.24
N PRO A 54 17.56 -9.06 2.39
CA PRO A 54 17.26 -8.41 3.66
C PRO A 54 15.76 -8.40 4.05
N LEU A 55 14.85 -8.60 3.09
CA LEU A 55 13.41 -8.41 3.25
C LEU A 55 12.77 -9.28 4.34
N PRO A 56 13.07 -10.59 4.48
CA PRO A 56 12.46 -11.41 5.53
C PRO A 56 12.67 -10.82 6.93
N ARG A 57 13.88 -10.32 7.21
CA ARG A 57 14.21 -9.71 8.51
C ARG A 57 13.52 -8.37 8.68
N LEU A 58 13.57 -7.52 7.64
CA LEU A 58 12.92 -6.22 7.64
C LEU A 58 11.42 -6.33 7.95
N TYR A 59 10.71 -7.23 7.26
CA TYR A 59 9.28 -7.43 7.46
C TYR A 59 8.95 -8.00 8.84
N PHE A 60 9.80 -8.89 9.37
CA PHE A 60 9.65 -9.39 10.72
C PHE A 60 9.77 -8.27 11.77
N ASP A 61 10.84 -7.48 11.69
CA ASP A 61 11.09 -6.38 12.63
C ASP A 61 9.96 -5.34 12.58
N LEU A 62 9.52 -4.97 11.38
CA LEU A 62 8.39 -4.05 11.21
C LEU A 62 7.08 -4.66 11.74
N SER A 63 6.83 -5.95 11.53
CA SER A 63 5.64 -6.63 12.08
C SER A 63 5.58 -6.49 13.60
N VAL A 64 6.70 -6.72 14.29
CA VAL A 64 6.80 -6.54 15.74
C VAL A 64 6.52 -5.10 16.15
N VAL A 65 7.10 -4.11 15.44
CA VAL A 65 6.85 -2.69 15.70
C VAL A 65 5.37 -2.33 15.55
N PHE A 66 4.73 -2.71 14.44
CA PHE A 66 3.31 -2.46 14.22
C PHE A 66 2.43 -3.16 15.25
N PHE A 67 2.79 -4.38 15.67
CA PHE A 67 2.05 -5.13 16.69
C PHE A 67 2.10 -4.42 18.05
N ILE A 68 3.27 -3.93 18.47
CA ILE A 68 3.43 -3.14 19.70
C ILE A 68 2.59 -1.86 19.63
N ILE A 69 2.62 -1.14 18.51
CA ILE A 69 1.81 0.07 18.31
C ILE A 69 0.31 -0.26 18.40
N GLY A 70 -0.12 -1.39 17.83
CA GLY A 70 -1.49 -1.87 17.95
C GLY A 70 -1.90 -2.09 19.41
N ILE A 71 -1.05 -2.73 20.21
CA ILE A 71 -1.28 -2.92 21.66
C ILE A 71 -1.40 -1.56 22.36
N VAL A 72 -0.44 -0.65 22.13
CA VAL A 72 -0.44 0.70 22.73
C VAL A 72 -1.73 1.44 22.39
N TRP A 73 -2.18 1.38 21.13
CA TRP A 73 -3.42 1.99 20.69
C TRP A 73 -4.63 1.45 21.46
N PHE A 74 -4.78 0.13 21.57
CA PHE A 74 -5.89 -0.47 22.31
C PHE A 74 -5.85 -0.17 23.82
N VAL A 75 -4.66 -0.01 24.41
CA VAL A 75 -4.52 0.47 25.79
C VAL A 75 -5.07 1.90 25.92
N VAL A 76 -4.76 2.79 24.97
CA VAL A 76 -5.33 4.15 24.93
C VAL A 76 -6.86 4.11 24.80
N LEU A 77 -7.40 3.27 23.90
CA LEU A 77 -8.86 3.14 23.73
C LEU A 77 -9.55 2.63 25.00
N LYS A 78 -8.93 1.65 25.68
CA LYS A 78 -9.47 1.11 26.94
C LYS A 78 -9.51 2.17 28.03
N ASN A 79 -8.48 3.00 28.13
CA ASN A 79 -8.40 4.06 29.13
C ASN A 79 -9.38 5.21 28.85
N ARG A 80 -9.77 5.44 27.59
CA ARG A 80 -10.68 6.50 27.17
C ARG A 80 -11.97 5.97 26.55
N ARG A 81 -12.55 4.94 27.17
CA ARG A 81 -13.74 4.23 26.65
C ARG A 81 -14.93 5.13 26.33
N GLN A 82 -15.18 6.14 27.17
CA GLN A 82 -16.31 7.09 27.00
C GLN A 82 -16.13 7.99 25.76
N GLU A 83 -14.90 8.16 25.30
CA GLU A 83 -14.55 9.01 24.17
C GLU A 83 -14.27 8.19 22.89
N THR A 84 -14.44 6.86 22.97
CA THR A 84 -14.04 5.93 21.92
C THR A 84 -15.22 5.47 21.08
N PHE A 85 -15.22 5.87 19.82
CA PHE A 85 -16.14 5.40 18.80
C PHE A 85 -15.63 4.20 17.98
N LYS A 86 -16.52 3.60 17.17
CA LYS A 86 -16.25 2.45 16.28
C LYS A 86 -15.05 2.65 15.36
N ILE A 87 -14.80 3.88 14.90
CA ILE A 87 -13.68 4.18 13.99
C ILE A 87 -12.31 3.94 14.63
N HIS A 88 -12.17 4.23 15.92
CA HIS A 88 -10.89 4.02 16.62
C HIS A 88 -10.57 2.54 16.74
N TYR A 89 -11.59 1.69 16.95
CA TYR A 89 -11.44 0.25 16.91
C TYR A 89 -11.08 -0.24 15.51
N LEU A 90 -11.72 0.30 14.46
CA LEU A 90 -11.38 -0.02 13.07
C LEU A 90 -9.92 0.35 12.74
N MET A 91 -9.47 1.52 13.16
CA MET A 91 -8.06 1.94 13.03
C MET A 91 -7.11 0.99 13.77
N GLY A 92 -7.48 0.56 14.98
CA GLY A 92 -6.68 -0.43 15.72
C GLY A 92 -6.61 -1.78 15.01
N VAL A 93 -7.73 -2.27 14.48
CA VAL A 93 -7.78 -3.50 13.68
C VAL A 93 -6.90 -3.38 12.43
N LEU A 94 -6.93 -2.24 11.74
CA LEU A 94 -6.08 -1.97 10.58
C LEU A 94 -4.57 -2.09 10.92
N VAL A 95 -4.14 -1.58 12.08
CA VAL A 95 -2.74 -1.70 12.53
C VAL A 95 -2.35 -3.17 12.75
N PHE A 96 -3.22 -3.97 13.35
CA PHE A 96 -2.97 -5.41 13.52
C PHE A 96 -2.95 -6.16 12.20
N VAL A 97 -3.88 -5.87 11.28
CA VAL A 97 -3.87 -6.48 9.95
C VAL A 97 -2.58 -6.15 9.20
N LYS A 98 -2.06 -4.91 9.34
CA LYS A 98 -0.74 -4.54 8.80
C LYS A 98 0.39 -5.36 9.44
N ALA A 99 0.37 -5.56 10.75
CA ALA A 99 1.37 -6.37 11.45
C ALA A 99 1.36 -7.84 10.96
N PHE A 100 0.18 -8.46 10.85
CA PHE A 100 0.04 -9.83 10.37
C PHE A 100 0.41 -9.98 8.89
N SER A 101 0.04 -9.01 8.05
CA SER A 101 0.43 -8.99 6.64
C SER A 101 1.96 -8.99 6.49
N LEU A 102 2.67 -8.17 7.27
CA LEU A 102 4.14 -8.16 7.30
C LEU A 102 4.73 -9.47 7.84
N LEU A 103 4.10 -10.07 8.84
CA LEU A 103 4.55 -11.35 9.39
C LEU A 103 4.46 -12.47 8.36
N PHE A 104 3.33 -12.58 7.66
CA PHE A 104 3.14 -13.61 6.64
C PHE A 104 4.06 -13.39 5.44
N HIS A 105 4.29 -12.14 5.04
CA HIS A 105 5.24 -11.84 3.98
C HIS A 105 6.69 -12.16 4.39
N SER A 106 7.06 -11.88 5.65
CA SER A 106 8.35 -12.30 6.22
C SER A 106 8.52 -13.83 6.18
N ILE A 107 7.49 -14.58 6.60
CA ILE A 107 7.51 -16.04 6.62
C ILE A 107 7.61 -16.58 5.19
N ASN A 108 6.81 -16.07 4.24
CA ASN A 108 6.86 -16.47 2.83
C ASN A 108 8.28 -16.29 2.27
N ASN A 109 8.84 -15.09 2.41
CA ASN A 109 10.18 -14.79 1.89
C ASN A 109 11.28 -15.58 2.62
N HIS A 110 11.07 -15.93 3.89
CA HIS A 110 11.99 -16.82 4.60
C HIS A 110 11.99 -18.24 4.01
N PHE A 111 10.81 -18.80 3.71
CA PHE A 111 10.70 -20.11 3.06
C PHE A 111 11.27 -20.08 1.65
N ILE A 112 10.95 -19.06 0.84
CA ILE A 112 11.56 -18.88 -0.49
C ILE A 112 13.08 -18.83 -0.37
N SER A 113 13.63 -18.03 0.55
CA SER A 113 15.07 -17.93 0.76
C SER A 113 15.74 -19.29 1.07
N LYS A 114 15.04 -20.21 1.76
CA LYS A 114 15.59 -21.50 2.18
C LYS A 114 15.34 -22.64 1.21
N GLU A 115 14.14 -22.71 0.65
CA GLU A 115 13.65 -23.86 -0.11
C GLU A 115 13.59 -23.58 -1.62
N GLY A 116 13.57 -22.30 -2.01
CA GLY A 116 13.54 -21.88 -3.42
C GLY A 116 12.17 -21.94 -4.08
N PHE A 117 11.12 -22.26 -3.33
CA PHE A 117 9.73 -22.25 -3.78
C PHE A 117 8.82 -21.67 -2.71
N GLU A 118 7.67 -21.14 -3.14
CA GLU A 118 6.64 -20.67 -2.23
C GLU A 118 5.89 -21.85 -1.62
N VAL A 119 5.62 -21.77 -0.32
CA VAL A 119 4.70 -22.72 0.33
C VAL A 119 3.30 -22.14 0.23
N GLU A 120 2.42 -22.84 -0.50
CA GLU A 120 1.07 -22.37 -0.87
C GLU A 120 0.29 -21.76 0.30
N THR A 121 0.38 -22.35 1.49
CA THR A 121 -0.37 -21.87 2.67
C THR A 121 0.06 -20.45 3.10
N TRP A 122 1.35 -20.15 3.08
CA TRP A 122 1.86 -18.85 3.52
C TRP A 122 1.62 -17.77 2.46
N ALA A 123 1.74 -18.13 1.18
CA ALA A 123 1.39 -17.27 0.05
C ALA A 123 -0.10 -16.86 0.11
N ILE A 124 -1.01 -17.83 0.28
CA ILE A 124 -2.45 -17.55 0.41
C ILE A 124 -2.74 -16.62 1.60
N LEU A 125 -2.13 -16.87 2.77
CA LEU A 125 -2.31 -16.02 3.95
C LEU A 125 -1.77 -14.60 3.72
N TYR A 126 -0.63 -14.47 3.06
CA TYR A 126 -0.08 -13.19 2.63
C TYR A 126 -1.07 -12.45 1.73
N TYR A 127 -1.58 -13.08 0.67
CA TYR A 127 -2.51 -12.43 -0.26
C TYR A 127 -3.82 -12.02 0.40
N ILE A 128 -4.42 -12.87 1.24
CA ILE A 128 -5.64 -12.55 1.99
C ILE A 128 -5.41 -11.34 2.88
N THR A 129 -4.31 -11.34 3.65
CA THR A 129 -4.02 -10.22 4.56
C THR A 129 -3.59 -8.96 3.83
N HIS A 130 -2.90 -9.07 2.69
CA HIS A 130 -2.54 -7.96 1.83
C HIS A 130 -3.78 -7.26 1.27
N PHE A 131 -4.72 -8.05 0.75
CA PHE A 131 -6.03 -7.58 0.29
C PHE A 131 -6.83 -6.92 1.43
N LEU A 132 -6.93 -7.60 2.59
CA LEU A 132 -7.66 -7.09 3.74
C LEU A 132 -7.06 -5.78 4.26
N LYS A 133 -5.73 -5.66 4.31
CA LYS A 133 -5.01 -4.42 4.64
C LYS A 133 -5.42 -3.29 3.69
N GLY A 134 -5.37 -3.54 2.38
CA GLY A 134 -5.75 -2.56 1.36
C GLY A 134 -7.20 -2.11 1.52
N ALA A 135 -8.14 -3.05 1.59
CA ALA A 135 -9.56 -2.77 1.75
C ALA A 135 -9.86 -1.99 3.03
N LEU A 136 -9.31 -2.40 4.18
CA LEU A 136 -9.53 -1.72 5.47
C LEU A 136 -8.92 -0.32 5.50
N LEU A 137 -7.76 -0.10 4.88
CA LEU A 137 -7.15 1.23 4.79
C LEU A 137 -8.06 2.17 4.00
N PHE A 138 -8.54 1.74 2.84
CA PHE A 138 -9.46 2.53 2.02
C PHE A 138 -10.79 2.79 2.72
N ILE A 139 -11.41 1.76 3.32
CA ILE A 139 -12.64 1.92 4.11
C ILE A 139 -12.42 2.92 5.25
N THR A 140 -11.28 2.86 5.94
CA THR A 140 -10.98 3.78 7.04
C THR A 140 -10.81 5.21 6.54
N ILE A 141 -10.06 5.43 5.44
CA ILE A 141 -9.89 6.75 4.83
C ILE A 141 -11.25 7.32 4.39
N VAL A 142 -12.10 6.49 3.80
CA VAL A 142 -13.45 6.89 3.37
C VAL A 142 -14.34 7.19 4.55
N LEU A 143 -14.33 6.38 5.60
CA LEU A 143 -15.14 6.62 6.81
C LEU A 143 -14.73 7.90 7.52
N ILE A 144 -13.42 8.16 7.60
CA ILE A 144 -12.93 9.44 8.10
C ILE A 144 -13.36 10.55 7.14
N GLY A 145 -13.11 10.41 5.83
CA GLY A 145 -13.29 11.49 4.86
C GLY A 145 -14.74 11.85 4.51
N THR A 146 -15.62 10.86 4.38
CA THR A 146 -17.06 11.05 4.15
C THR A 146 -17.81 11.48 5.40
N GLY A 147 -17.17 11.39 6.58
CA GLY A 147 -17.81 11.60 7.86
C GLY A 147 -18.91 10.57 8.16
N TRP A 148 -19.02 9.44 7.46
CA TRP A 148 -20.20 8.57 7.59
C TRP A 148 -20.39 7.95 8.98
N ALA A 149 -19.33 7.87 9.79
CA ALA A 149 -19.43 7.49 11.20
C ALA A 149 -19.65 8.67 12.16
N PHE A 150 -19.65 9.91 11.68
CA PHE A 150 -19.49 11.11 12.52
C PHE A 150 -20.27 12.36 12.14
N ILE A 151 -20.66 12.51 10.88
CA ILE A 151 -21.24 13.73 10.31
C ILE A 151 -22.10 13.34 9.11
N LYS A 152 -23.39 13.13 9.37
CA LYS A 152 -24.40 13.18 8.30
C LYS A 152 -24.40 14.65 7.85
N HIS A 153 -24.02 14.95 6.60
CA HIS A 153 -24.14 16.27 5.91
C HIS A 153 -22.88 17.08 5.53
N ILE A 154 -21.63 16.65 5.77
CA ILE A 154 -20.47 17.46 5.31
C ILE A 154 -20.13 17.30 3.82
N LEU A 155 -20.38 16.13 3.22
CA LEU A 155 -20.00 15.88 1.84
C LEU A 155 -21.18 16.16 0.88
N SER A 156 -20.96 16.98 -0.15
CA SER A 156 -21.95 17.22 -1.20
C SER A 156 -22.24 15.93 -1.95
N ASP A 157 -23.47 15.75 -2.46
CA ASP A 157 -23.84 14.53 -3.20
C ASP A 157 -23.00 14.31 -4.47
N LYS A 158 -22.36 15.37 -4.99
CA LYS A 158 -21.36 15.29 -6.07
C LYS A 158 -20.07 14.63 -5.62
N ASP A 159 -19.57 14.96 -4.44
CA ASP A 159 -18.34 14.41 -3.87
C ASP A 159 -18.53 12.92 -3.50
N LYS A 160 -19.72 12.56 -2.99
CA LYS A 160 -20.07 11.16 -2.71
C LYS A 160 -20.00 10.27 -3.97
N LYS A 161 -20.42 10.79 -5.13
CA LYS A 161 -20.33 10.05 -6.40
C LYS A 161 -18.88 9.75 -6.81
N ILE A 162 -17.95 10.66 -6.51
CA ILE A 162 -16.52 10.43 -6.76
C ILE A 162 -16.03 9.25 -5.91
N PHE A 163 -16.35 9.22 -4.62
CA PHE A 163 -16.00 8.10 -3.74
C PHE A 163 -16.61 6.76 -4.20
N VAL A 164 -17.88 6.76 -4.63
CA VAL A 164 -18.56 5.55 -5.14
C VAL A 164 -17.86 4.96 -6.37
N ILE A 165 -17.19 5.77 -7.19
CA ILE A 165 -16.46 5.31 -8.38
C ILE A 165 -15.01 4.93 -8.03
N VAL A 166 -14.34 5.75 -7.21
CA VAL A 166 -12.91 5.56 -6.92
C VAL A 166 -12.67 4.34 -6.02
N ILE A 167 -13.55 4.06 -5.05
CA ILE A 167 -13.36 2.94 -4.11
C ILE A 167 -13.36 1.58 -4.83
N PRO A 168 -14.36 1.23 -5.68
CA PRO A 168 -14.31 -0.02 -6.44
C PRO A 168 -13.10 -0.10 -7.37
N LEU A 169 -12.73 1.02 -8.01
CA LEU A 169 -11.57 1.07 -8.90
C LEU A 169 -10.26 0.77 -8.14
N GLN A 170 -10.11 1.26 -6.91
CA GLN A 170 -8.96 0.96 -6.05
C GLN A 170 -8.96 -0.48 -5.54
N VAL A 171 -10.12 -1.06 -5.25
CA VAL A 171 -10.21 -2.49 -4.91
C VAL A 171 -9.80 -3.35 -6.10
N ILE A 172 -10.25 -3.01 -7.31
CA ILE A 172 -9.83 -3.70 -8.54
C ILE A 172 -8.33 -3.53 -8.77
N ALA A 173 -7.78 -2.34 -8.57
CA ALA A 173 -6.34 -2.09 -8.70
C ALA A 173 -5.53 -2.93 -7.69
N ASN A 174 -5.96 -3.03 -6.42
CA ASN A 174 -5.31 -3.89 -5.43
C ASN A 174 -5.38 -5.37 -5.81
N ILE A 175 -6.51 -5.85 -6.36
CA ILE A 175 -6.64 -7.23 -6.83
C ILE A 175 -5.70 -7.47 -8.02
N ALA A 176 -5.65 -6.53 -8.95
CA ALA A 176 -4.81 -6.63 -10.13
C ALA A 176 -3.31 -6.60 -9.77
N ASP A 177 -2.92 -5.85 -8.75
CA ASP A 177 -1.55 -5.82 -8.20
C ASP A 177 -1.15 -7.22 -7.69
N ILE A 178 -2.01 -7.87 -6.91
CA ILE A 178 -1.80 -9.24 -6.41
C ILE A 178 -1.65 -10.25 -7.56
N ILE A 179 -2.54 -10.18 -8.57
CA ILE A 179 -2.49 -11.07 -9.73
C ILE A 179 -1.21 -10.84 -10.56
N THR A 180 -0.75 -9.59 -10.61
CA THR A 180 0.47 -9.25 -11.35
C THR A 180 1.69 -9.78 -10.62
N GLU A 181 1.73 -9.68 -9.29
CA GLU A 181 2.80 -10.22 -8.44
C GLU A 181 2.95 -11.75 -8.57
N GLU A 182 1.87 -12.47 -8.92
CA GLU A 182 1.91 -13.92 -9.20
C GLU A 182 2.38 -14.25 -10.63
N SER A 183 2.29 -13.30 -11.56
CA SER A 183 2.62 -13.53 -12.96
C SER A 183 4.13 -13.45 -13.24
N GLU A 184 4.64 -14.30 -14.14
CA GLU A 184 6.07 -14.40 -14.46
C GLU A 184 6.72 -13.04 -14.78
N GLU A 185 7.68 -12.61 -13.96
CA GLU A 185 8.37 -11.31 -14.10
C GLU A 185 9.10 -11.15 -15.44
N GLY A 186 9.48 -12.26 -16.09
CA GLY A 186 10.20 -12.28 -17.36
C GLY A 186 9.36 -11.89 -18.59
N ALA A 187 8.03 -11.81 -18.47
CA ALA A 187 7.18 -11.46 -19.59
C ALA A 187 7.13 -9.93 -19.81
N LEU A 188 7.39 -9.45 -21.04
CA LEU A 188 7.23 -8.02 -21.38
C LEU A 188 5.83 -7.49 -21.01
N ILE A 189 4.81 -8.35 -21.11
CA ILE A 189 3.43 -8.06 -20.73
C ILE A 189 3.31 -7.70 -19.24
N HIS A 190 4.04 -8.38 -18.35
CA HIS A 190 4.06 -8.10 -16.90
C HIS A 190 4.54 -6.66 -16.64
N LEU A 191 5.66 -6.26 -17.24
CA LEU A 191 6.22 -4.91 -17.11
C LEU A 191 5.27 -3.82 -17.61
N TYR A 192 4.55 -4.05 -18.71
CA TYR A 192 3.55 -3.10 -19.22
C TYR A 192 2.36 -2.96 -18.27
N TRP A 193 1.84 -4.07 -17.74
CA TRP A 193 0.74 -4.05 -16.78
C TRP A 193 1.13 -3.33 -15.48
N LYS A 194 2.33 -3.59 -14.94
CA LYS A 194 2.87 -2.88 -13.78
C LYS A 194 2.89 -1.36 -13.99
N LYS A 195 3.35 -0.89 -15.16
CA LYS A 195 3.34 0.54 -15.52
C LYS A 195 1.93 1.12 -15.66
N ILE A 196 0.99 0.36 -16.24
CA ILE A 196 -0.41 0.78 -16.35
C ILE A 196 -1.05 0.89 -14.97
N PHE A 197 -0.81 -0.05 -14.06
CA PHE A 197 -1.35 0.02 -12.70
C PHE A 197 -0.83 1.21 -11.92
N ILE A 198 0.45 1.54 -12.06
CA ILE A 198 1.02 2.76 -11.48
C ILE A 198 0.34 4.02 -12.05
N LEU A 199 0.07 4.07 -13.35
CA LEU A 199 -0.62 5.20 -13.98
C LEU A 199 -2.07 5.33 -13.47
N VAL A 200 -2.81 4.22 -13.41
CA VAL A 200 -4.18 4.20 -12.90
C VAL A 200 -4.22 4.65 -11.44
N ASP A 201 -3.31 4.13 -10.62
CA ASP A 201 -3.21 4.52 -9.22
C ASP A 201 -2.89 6.01 -9.05
N MET A 202 -1.97 6.57 -9.84
CA MET A 202 -1.67 8.01 -9.84
C MET A 202 -2.90 8.86 -10.19
N ILE A 203 -3.69 8.45 -11.20
CA ILE A 203 -4.94 9.13 -11.59
C ILE A 203 -5.99 9.01 -10.47
N CYS A 204 -6.17 7.83 -9.88
CA CYS A 204 -7.12 7.59 -8.79
C CYS A 204 -6.77 8.43 -7.56
N CYS A 205 -5.48 8.47 -7.21
CA CYS A 205 -4.97 9.27 -6.11
C CYS A 205 -5.23 10.76 -6.37
N GLY A 206 -4.95 11.25 -7.58
CA GLY A 206 -5.28 12.63 -7.98
C GLY A 206 -6.78 12.95 -7.92
N ALA A 207 -7.63 12.01 -8.32
CA ALA A 207 -9.09 12.16 -8.28
C ALA A 207 -9.63 12.30 -6.85
N ILE A 208 -9.02 11.63 -5.85
CA ILE A 208 -9.38 11.79 -4.43
C ILE A 208 -9.06 13.19 -3.90
N LEU A 209 -8.07 13.88 -4.47
CA LEU A 209 -7.68 15.24 -4.04
C LEU A 209 -8.70 16.29 -4.43
N PHE A 210 -9.42 16.07 -5.52
CA PHE A 210 -10.35 17.06 -6.04
C PHE A 210 -11.50 17.33 -5.07
N PRO A 211 -12.21 16.32 -4.53
CA PRO A 211 -13.17 16.49 -3.42
C PRO A 211 -12.57 17.16 -2.19
N VAL A 212 -11.30 16.90 -1.87
CA VAL A 212 -10.63 17.49 -0.71
C VAL A 212 -10.43 18.99 -0.90
N ILE A 213 -9.89 19.40 -2.05
CA ILE A 213 -9.66 20.82 -2.37
C ILE A 213 -11.01 21.55 -2.47
N TRP A 214 -12.01 20.91 -3.08
CA TRP A 214 -13.35 21.47 -3.23
C TRP A 214 -14.07 21.60 -1.88
N SER A 215 -13.99 20.58 -1.02
CA SER A 215 -14.54 20.59 0.33
C SER A 215 -13.93 21.73 1.15
N ILE A 216 -12.62 21.94 1.09
CA ILE A 216 -11.96 23.08 1.77
C ILE A 216 -12.52 24.42 1.28
N ARG A 217 -12.71 24.59 -0.04
CA ARG A 217 -13.27 25.84 -0.60
C ARG A 217 -14.72 26.07 -0.19
N HIS A 218 -15.58 25.05 -0.32
CA HIS A 218 -16.99 25.14 0.05
C HIS A 218 -17.16 25.48 1.54
N LEU A 219 -16.32 24.86 2.37
CA LEU A 219 -16.32 25.08 3.80
C LEU A 219 -15.77 26.48 4.18
N GLN A 220 -14.82 27.04 3.43
CA GLN A 220 -14.38 28.44 3.60
C GLN A 220 -15.50 29.42 3.25
N GLU A 221 -16.22 29.18 2.16
CA GLU A 221 -17.35 30.01 1.71
C GLU A 221 -18.52 29.99 2.71
N ALA A 222 -18.81 28.83 3.31
CA ALA A 222 -19.84 28.71 4.34
C ALA A 222 -19.46 29.41 5.67
N SER A 223 -18.17 29.48 6.00
CA SER A 223 -17.69 30.15 7.22
C SER A 223 -17.80 31.68 7.16
N THR A 224 -17.78 32.26 5.95
CA THR A 224 -17.88 33.72 5.76
C THR A 224 -19.30 34.28 5.88
N THR A 225 -20.32 33.44 5.73
CA THR A 225 -21.73 33.85 5.74
C THR A 225 -22.46 33.58 7.06
N ASP A 226 -21.91 32.76 7.96
CA ASP A 226 -22.60 32.33 9.17
C ASP A 226 -21.90 32.85 10.45
N GLY A 227 -22.62 33.64 11.27
CA GLY A 227 -22.08 34.28 12.49
C GLY A 227 -21.61 33.30 13.58
N LYS A 228 -21.88 32.00 13.42
CA LYS A 228 -21.32 30.87 14.21
C LYS A 228 -19.97 30.36 13.67
N ALA A 229 -19.27 31.17 12.87
CA ALA A 229 -18.07 30.84 12.10
C ALA A 229 -16.95 30.10 12.86
N VAL A 230 -16.78 30.32 14.17
CA VAL A 230 -15.65 29.78 14.95
C VAL A 230 -15.73 28.27 15.16
N ILE A 231 -16.93 27.69 15.25
CA ILE A 231 -17.13 26.25 15.51
C ILE A 231 -16.95 25.45 14.21
N ASN A 232 -17.54 25.93 13.10
CA ASN A 232 -17.29 25.35 11.77
C ASN A 232 -15.81 25.43 11.39
N LEU A 233 -15.11 26.52 11.71
CA LEU A 233 -13.67 26.68 11.41
C LEU A 233 -12.78 25.62 12.07
N LYS A 234 -13.11 25.17 13.30
CA LYS A 234 -12.38 24.09 13.98
C LYS A 234 -12.67 22.71 13.38
N LYS A 235 -13.91 22.46 12.91
CA LYS A 235 -14.26 21.26 12.12
C LYS A 235 -13.38 21.16 10.86
N LEU A 236 -13.11 22.30 10.20
CA LEU A 236 -12.32 22.37 8.96
C LEU A 236 -10.83 22.05 9.13
N ILE A 237 -10.18 22.54 10.21
CA ILE A 237 -8.72 22.52 10.31
C ILE A 237 -8.18 21.10 10.54
N LEU A 238 -8.86 20.31 11.39
CA LEU A 238 -8.45 18.93 11.68
C LEU A 238 -8.63 18.04 10.44
N PHE A 239 -9.77 18.17 9.76
CA PHE A 239 -10.04 17.46 8.51
C PHE A 239 -9.04 17.85 7.41
N ARG A 240 -8.78 19.15 7.22
CA ARG A 240 -7.80 19.65 6.25
C ARG A 240 -6.40 19.10 6.52
N PHE A 241 -5.96 19.09 7.77
CA PHE A 241 -4.65 18.55 8.13
C PHE A 241 -4.56 17.05 7.85
N PHE A 242 -5.57 16.28 8.26
CA PHE A 242 -5.63 14.85 7.99
C PHE A 242 -5.60 14.53 6.49
N TYR A 243 -6.37 15.28 5.70
CA TYR A 243 -6.34 15.13 4.26
C TYR A 243 -4.97 15.46 3.68
N ILE A 244 -4.37 16.61 4.00
CA ILE A 244 -3.01 16.95 3.55
C ILE A 244 -2.01 15.84 3.91
N MET A 245 -2.14 15.25 5.10
CA MET A 245 -1.29 14.15 5.55
C MET A 245 -1.51 12.87 4.73
N ILE A 246 -2.76 12.49 4.41
CA ILE A 246 -3.05 11.35 3.51
C ILE A 246 -2.44 11.60 2.13
N VAL A 247 -2.63 12.81 1.59
CA VAL A 247 -2.14 13.18 0.27
C VAL A 247 -0.62 13.08 0.21
N PHE A 248 0.05 13.66 1.21
CA PHE A 248 1.49 13.56 1.35
C PHE A 248 1.95 12.10 1.47
N TYR A 249 1.29 11.29 2.29
CA TYR A 249 1.58 9.86 2.45
C TYR A 249 1.48 9.10 1.12
N ILE A 250 0.38 9.28 0.39
CA ILE A 250 0.13 8.62 -0.90
C ILE A 250 1.20 9.04 -1.91
N TYR A 251 1.46 10.33 -2.09
CA TYR A 251 2.48 10.79 -3.05
C TYR A 251 3.87 10.34 -2.66
N PHE A 252 4.22 10.44 -1.37
CA PHE A 252 5.53 10.03 -0.89
C PHE A 252 5.77 8.54 -1.16
N THR A 253 4.79 7.69 -0.85
CA THR A 253 4.92 6.23 -1.06
C THR A 253 4.96 5.84 -2.54
N ARG A 254 4.29 6.57 -3.44
CA ARG A 254 4.37 6.30 -4.89
C ARG A 254 5.64 6.85 -5.54
N ILE A 255 6.09 8.03 -5.13
CA ILE A 255 7.29 8.66 -5.69
C ILE A 255 8.54 7.92 -5.21
N ILE A 256 8.62 7.51 -3.95
CA ILE A 256 9.85 6.92 -3.40
C ILE A 256 10.19 5.57 -4.04
N VAL A 257 9.19 4.72 -4.34
CA VAL A 257 9.39 3.43 -5.01
C VAL A 257 10.02 3.65 -6.39
N TYR A 258 9.43 4.54 -7.20
CA TYR A 258 9.95 4.88 -8.52
C TYR A 258 11.36 5.50 -8.46
N LEU A 259 11.61 6.39 -7.49
CA LEU A 259 12.92 7.02 -7.34
C LEU A 259 13.98 5.99 -6.94
N VAL A 260 13.70 5.09 -6.01
CA VAL A 260 14.65 4.06 -5.56
C VAL A 260 15.02 3.13 -6.73
N GLU A 261 14.04 2.66 -7.50
CA GLU A 261 14.27 1.76 -8.64
C GLU A 261 15.23 2.34 -9.69
N ILE A 262 15.23 3.66 -9.91
CA ILE A 262 16.10 4.32 -10.89
C ILE A 262 17.45 4.76 -10.30
N THR A 263 17.50 5.06 -9.00
CA THR A 263 18.67 5.70 -8.37
C THR A 263 19.59 4.74 -7.65
N VAL A 264 19.08 3.59 -7.22
CA VAL A 264 19.76 2.68 -6.29
C VAL A 264 20.16 1.40 -7.02
N PRO A 265 21.37 0.84 -6.80
CA PRO A 265 21.79 -0.39 -7.45
C PRO A 265 21.01 -1.61 -6.92
N PHE A 266 21.00 -2.70 -7.69
CA PHE A 266 20.14 -3.88 -7.48
C PHE A 266 20.25 -4.50 -6.08
N ASN A 267 21.41 -4.41 -5.44
CA ASN A 267 21.69 -4.93 -4.10
C ASN A 267 21.01 -4.14 -2.96
N TYR A 268 20.54 -2.92 -3.23
CA TYR A 268 19.84 -2.08 -2.27
C TYR A 268 18.37 -1.85 -2.65
N LEU A 269 17.82 -2.67 -3.57
CA LEU A 269 16.42 -2.55 -3.97
C LEU A 269 15.48 -2.58 -2.77
N TRP A 270 15.72 -3.44 -1.75
CA TRP A 270 14.94 -3.48 -0.48
C TRP A 270 14.71 -2.14 0.23
N LEU A 271 15.48 -1.10 -0.07
CA LEU A 271 15.24 0.24 0.44
C LEU A 271 13.87 0.78 0.03
N ASP A 272 13.34 0.37 -1.12
CA ASP A 272 12.01 0.76 -1.58
C ASP A 272 10.93 0.32 -0.57
N ALA A 273 10.95 -0.96 -0.17
CA ALA A 273 10.08 -1.57 0.82
C ALA A 273 10.28 -0.95 2.20
N PHE A 274 11.53 -0.68 2.57
CA PHE A 274 11.85 0.01 3.83
C PHE A 274 11.19 1.39 3.89
N PHE A 275 11.42 2.25 2.89
CA PHE A 275 10.86 3.60 2.88
C PHE A 275 9.34 3.60 2.80
N GLN A 276 8.76 2.69 2.01
CA GLN A 276 7.31 2.54 1.92
C GLN A 276 6.70 2.21 3.28
N HIS A 277 7.22 1.21 4.00
CA HIS A 277 6.69 0.83 5.30
C HIS A 277 7.00 1.82 6.41
N PHE A 278 8.15 2.49 6.35
CA PHE A 278 8.50 3.57 7.27
C PHE A 278 7.55 4.76 7.11
N ALA A 279 7.20 5.14 5.87
CA ALA A 279 6.18 6.15 5.62
C ALA A 279 4.80 5.73 6.15
N THR A 280 4.41 4.46 5.98
CA THR A 280 3.17 3.93 6.57
C THR A 280 3.19 4.01 8.10
N LEU A 281 4.33 3.71 8.72
CA LEU A 281 4.50 3.78 10.18
C LEU A 281 4.30 5.21 10.68
N ILE A 282 4.97 6.18 10.07
CA ILE A 282 4.79 7.61 10.38
C ILE A 282 3.33 8.02 10.19
N PHE A 283 2.73 7.64 9.06
CA PHE A 283 1.33 7.95 8.78
C PHE A 283 0.39 7.40 9.86
N PHE A 284 0.59 6.15 10.32
CA PHE A 284 -0.22 5.56 11.38
C PHE A 284 -0.02 6.24 12.73
N ILE A 285 1.22 6.58 13.09
CA ILE A 285 1.53 7.29 14.34
C ILE A 285 0.88 8.69 14.34
N LEU A 286 1.05 9.46 13.26
CA LEU A 286 0.47 10.79 13.14
C LEU A 286 -1.06 10.72 13.14
N THR A 287 -1.64 9.77 12.41
CA THR A 287 -3.10 9.56 12.42
C THR A 287 -3.58 9.21 13.83
N GLY A 288 -2.92 8.28 14.52
CA GLY A 288 -3.27 7.92 15.89
C GLY A 288 -3.17 9.11 16.85
N TYR A 289 -2.12 9.94 16.73
CA TYR A 289 -1.96 11.14 17.56
C TYR A 289 -3.06 12.18 17.33
N HIS A 290 -3.40 12.45 16.07
CA HIS A 290 -4.42 13.45 15.72
C HIS A 290 -5.86 12.97 15.95
N PHE A 291 -6.12 11.67 15.81
CA PHE A 291 -7.44 11.06 15.98
C PHE A 291 -7.55 10.25 17.27
N GLN A 292 -6.69 10.50 18.27
CA GLN A 292 -6.83 9.84 19.56
C GLN A 292 -8.18 10.22 20.20
N PRO A 293 -8.88 9.30 20.87
CA PRO A 293 -10.07 9.63 21.64
C PRO A 293 -9.64 10.58 22.76
N ALA A 294 -10.07 11.85 22.72
CA ALA A 294 -9.81 12.82 23.78
C ALA A 294 -10.96 13.84 23.80
N SER A 295 -11.47 14.20 24.98
CA SER A 295 -12.49 15.26 25.13
C SER A 295 -12.02 16.64 24.63
N SER A 296 -10.71 16.89 24.66
CA SER A 296 -10.10 18.09 24.07
C SER A 296 -9.95 18.02 22.56
N ASN A 297 -10.11 16.84 21.96
CA ASN A 297 -9.95 16.67 20.53
C ASN A 297 -11.18 17.27 19.85
N PRO A 298 -11.02 18.26 18.93
CA PRO A 298 -12.16 18.95 18.32
C PRO A 298 -13.20 17.97 17.79
N TYR A 299 -12.76 16.86 17.20
CA TYR A 299 -13.59 15.77 16.68
C TYR A 299 -14.62 15.18 17.65
N TYR A 300 -14.24 14.97 18.91
CA TYR A 300 -15.14 14.41 19.92
C TYR A 300 -16.28 15.39 20.24
N GLN A 301 -15.93 16.67 20.38
CA GLN A 301 -16.89 17.76 20.65
C GLN A 301 -17.92 17.90 19.52
N LEU A 302 -17.49 17.70 18.26
CA LEU A 302 -18.39 17.77 17.10
C LEU A 302 -19.46 16.70 17.14
N THR A 303 -19.07 15.50 17.61
CA THR A 303 -19.96 14.34 17.64
C THR A 303 -21.02 14.54 18.72
N GLN A 304 -20.64 15.15 19.85
CA GLN A 304 -21.53 15.37 20.98
C GLN A 304 -22.56 16.48 20.70
N GLU A 305 -22.14 17.60 20.08
CA GLU A 305 -23.05 18.69 19.70
C GLU A 305 -24.10 18.26 18.66
N GLU A 306 -23.76 17.35 17.73
CA GLU A 306 -24.72 16.83 16.75
C GLU A 306 -25.74 15.87 17.37
N ILE A 307 -25.31 15.01 18.31
CA ILE A 307 -26.23 14.15 19.07
C ILE A 307 -27.23 15.02 19.85
N GLU A 308 -26.76 16.10 20.48
CA GLU A 308 -27.62 17.03 21.20
C GLU A 308 -28.60 17.76 20.27
N MET A 309 -28.19 18.17 19.06
CA MET A 309 -29.09 18.79 18.07
C MET A 309 -30.13 17.83 17.49
N ASP A 310 -29.76 16.56 17.26
CA ASP A 310 -30.69 15.54 16.75
C ASP A 310 -31.71 15.08 17.81
N GLU A 311 -31.37 15.19 19.10
CA GLU A 311 -32.28 14.90 20.23
C GLU A 311 -33.28 16.04 20.49
N GLU A 312 -33.00 17.26 20.03
CA GLU A 312 -33.88 18.44 20.18
C GLU A 312 -34.95 18.60 19.07
N VAL A 313 -35.01 17.69 18.08
CA VAL A 313 -35.92 17.76 16.90
C VAL A 313 -37.10 16.81 16.97
#